data_AF-A0A6C9EE99-F1
#
_entry.id   AF-A0A6C9EE99-F1
#
_cell.length_a   1.000
_cell.length_b   1.000
_cell.length_c   1.000
_cell.angle_alpha   90.00
_cell.angle_beta   90.00
_cell.angle_gamma   90.00
#
_symmetry.space_group_name_H-M   'P 1'
#
loop_
_entity.id
_entity.type
_entity.pdbx_description
1 polymer ?
#
loop_
_entity_poly.entity_id
_entity_poly.type
_entity_poly.pdbx_seq_one_letter_code
_entity_poly.pdbx_strand_id
1 'polypeptide(L)'
;TIREGDALLQGGALTGNGRVEKSGSGTLTVSNTTLTQKAVNLNEGTLTLNNSTVTTDVIAQRGTALKLTGSTVLNGAIDPTNVTLTSGATWNIPDNATVQSVVDDLSHAGQIHFTSARTGKFVPTTLQVKNLNGQNGTISLR
;
A
#
# COMPACT_ATOMS: atom_id res chain seq x y z
N THR A 1 2.95 -18.12 -6.05
CA THR A 1 3.61 -16.81 -6.18
C THR A 1 3.27 -16.25 -7.53
N ILE A 2 2.82 -15.00 -7.59
CA ILE A 2 2.57 -14.28 -8.85
C ILE A 2 3.77 -13.35 -9.06
N ARG A 3 4.40 -13.37 -10.23
CA ARG A 3 5.55 -12.51 -10.55
C ARG A 3 5.26 -11.82 -11.87
N GLU A 4 5.21 -10.50 -11.86
CA GLU A 4 4.93 -9.72 -13.07
C GLU A 4 5.94 -8.59 -13.23
N GLY A 5 6.39 -8.41 -14.47
CA GLY A 5 7.24 -7.30 -14.89
C GLY A 5 6.41 -6.07 -15.21
N ASP A 6 5.47 -6.29 -16.13
CA ASP A 6 4.46 -5.36 -16.62
C ASP A 6 3.22 -6.18 -16.95
N ALA A 7 2.09 -5.87 -16.29
CA ALA A 7 0.83 -6.56 -16.55
C ALA A 7 -0.36 -5.75 -16.05
N LEU A 8 -1.56 -6.17 -16.47
CA LEU A 8 -2.82 -5.78 -15.88
C LEU A 8 -3.48 -7.02 -15.29
N LEU A 9 -3.63 -7.04 -13.96
CA LEU A 9 -4.45 -8.02 -13.26
C LEU A 9 -5.79 -7.34 -12.95
N GLN A 10 -6.89 -7.89 -13.44
CA GLN A 10 -8.19 -7.23 -13.32
C GLN A 10 -9.30 -8.19 -12.90
N GLY A 11 -10.09 -7.75 -11.92
CA GLY A 11 -11.26 -8.47 -11.45
C GLY A 11 -10.94 -9.61 -10.49
N GLY A 12 -11.95 -10.05 -9.73
CA GLY A 12 -11.88 -11.23 -8.88
C GLY A 12 -11.05 -11.06 -7.60
N ALA A 13 -10.53 -12.18 -7.10
CA ALA A 13 -9.82 -12.25 -5.84
C ALA A 13 -8.45 -12.94 -6.03
N LEU A 14 -7.39 -12.30 -5.54
CA LEU A 14 -6.05 -12.85 -5.44
C LEU A 14 -5.79 -13.18 -3.97
N THR A 15 -6.23 -14.37 -3.55
CA THR A 15 -6.20 -14.78 -2.15
C THR A 15 -5.34 -16.02 -1.92
N GLY A 16 -4.68 -16.07 -0.76
CA GLY A 16 -3.87 -17.22 -0.35
C GLY A 16 -2.63 -16.85 0.45
N ASN A 17 -1.80 -17.85 0.74
CA ASN A 17 -0.60 -17.69 1.55
C ASN A 17 0.66 -17.36 0.72
N GLY A 18 0.47 -17.05 -0.56
CA GLY A 18 1.56 -16.70 -1.46
C GLY A 18 1.99 -15.24 -1.33
N ARG A 19 2.79 -14.78 -2.29
CA ARG A 19 3.14 -13.37 -2.48
C ARG A 19 2.87 -12.93 -3.91
N VAL A 20 2.64 -11.63 -4.09
CA VAL A 20 2.72 -10.95 -5.38
C VAL A 20 4.08 -10.27 -5.46
N GLU A 21 4.79 -10.41 -6.58
CA GLU A 21 6.07 -9.77 -6.81
C GLU A 21 5.98 -8.88 -8.06
N LYS A 22 6.27 -7.61 -7.87
CA LYS A 22 6.52 -6.66 -8.95
C LYS A 22 8.03 -6.52 -9.15
N SER A 23 8.51 -6.91 -10.32
CA SER A 23 9.91 -6.76 -10.78
C SER A 23 9.99 -5.98 -12.08
N GLY A 24 11.19 -5.65 -12.57
CA GLY A 24 11.37 -4.85 -13.78
C GLY A 24 10.94 -3.38 -13.65
N SER A 25 11.41 -2.53 -14.56
CA SER A 25 11.27 -1.08 -14.44
C SER A 25 9.88 -0.51 -14.74
N GLY A 26 8.98 -1.29 -15.35
CA GLY A 26 7.67 -0.79 -15.79
C GLY A 26 6.57 -0.82 -14.70
N THR A 27 5.31 -0.89 -15.12
CA THR A 27 4.14 -0.82 -14.25
C THR A 27 3.30 -2.12 -14.24
N LEU A 28 3.05 -2.65 -13.05
CA LEU A 28 1.99 -3.62 -12.81
C LEU A 28 0.75 -2.89 -12.30
N THR A 29 -0.39 -3.11 -12.94
CA THR A 29 -1.68 -2.57 -12.50
C THR A 29 -2.56 -3.71 -11.98
N VAL A 30 -3.11 -3.53 -10.78
CA VAL A 30 -4.09 -4.44 -10.18
C VAL A 30 -5.39 -3.65 -9.98
N SER A 31 -6.45 -4.03 -10.69
CA SER A 31 -7.69 -3.27 -10.78
C SER A 31 -8.93 -4.09 -10.37
N ASN A 32 -9.84 -3.48 -9.61
CA ASN A 32 -11.13 -4.09 -9.26
C ASN A 32 -10.97 -5.46 -8.58
N THR A 33 -9.95 -5.61 -7.72
CA THR A 33 -9.55 -6.89 -7.14
C THR A 33 -9.57 -6.84 -5.62
N THR A 34 -9.91 -7.97 -4.99
CA THR A 34 -9.59 -8.23 -3.58
C THR A 34 -8.26 -8.96 -3.50
N LEU A 35 -7.21 -8.32 -2.96
CA LEU A 35 -5.88 -8.89 -2.84
C LEU A 35 -5.56 -9.19 -1.36
N THR A 36 -5.54 -10.48 -1.02
CA THR A 36 -5.20 -10.95 0.33
C THR A 36 -4.12 -12.02 0.22
N GLN A 37 -2.87 -11.58 0.29
CA GLN A 37 -1.70 -12.44 0.20
C GLN A 37 -0.84 -12.27 1.46
N LYS A 38 0.15 -13.13 1.66
CA LYS A 38 1.07 -12.99 2.79
C LYS A 38 1.89 -11.70 2.71
N ALA A 39 2.30 -11.32 1.49
CA ALA A 39 3.03 -10.08 1.24
C ALA A 39 2.83 -9.63 -0.22
N VAL A 40 2.99 -8.34 -0.45
CA VAL A 40 3.29 -7.76 -1.77
C VAL A 40 4.72 -7.28 -1.76
N ASN A 41 5.55 -7.79 -2.66
CA ASN A 41 6.92 -7.37 -2.85
C ASN A 41 7.00 -6.43 -4.06
N LEU A 42 7.38 -5.18 -3.83
CA LEU A 42 7.63 -4.19 -4.88
C LEU A 42 9.15 -4.01 -5.04
N ASN A 43 9.76 -4.84 -5.88
CA ASN A 43 11.21 -4.89 -6.02
C ASN A 43 11.72 -3.81 -6.99
N GLU A 44 10.97 -3.53 -8.07
CA GLU A 44 11.35 -2.56 -9.11
C GLU A 44 10.12 -1.92 -9.76
N GLY A 45 10.29 -0.70 -10.30
CA GLY A 45 9.26 -0.01 -11.08
C GLY A 45 8.06 0.46 -10.27
N THR A 46 6.87 0.39 -10.87
CA THR A 46 5.62 0.90 -10.28
C THR A 46 4.59 -0.20 -10.06
N LEU A 47 3.95 -0.21 -8.89
CA LEU A 47 2.72 -0.93 -8.64
C LEU A 47 1.55 0.06 -8.54
N THR A 48 0.54 -0.11 -9.39
CA THR A 48 -0.72 0.65 -9.31
C THR A 48 -1.82 -0.26 -8.80
N LEU A 49 -2.38 0.08 -7.64
CA LEU A 49 -3.60 -0.50 -7.10
C LEU A 49 -4.76 0.45 -7.43
N ASN A 50 -5.77 -0.06 -8.14
CA ASN A 50 -6.89 0.73 -8.62
C ASN A 50 -8.22 0.09 -8.24
N ASN A 51 -9.10 0.84 -7.58
CA ASN A 51 -10.41 0.34 -7.13
C ASN A 51 -10.35 -1.04 -6.45
N SER A 52 -9.29 -1.28 -5.67
CA SER A 52 -9.00 -2.60 -5.10
C SER A 52 -8.99 -2.55 -3.59
N THR A 53 -9.37 -3.66 -2.94
CA THR A 53 -9.21 -3.84 -1.50
C THR A 53 -8.02 -4.75 -1.27
N VAL A 54 -7.00 -4.26 -0.60
CA VAL A 54 -5.75 -4.96 -0.37
C VAL A 54 -5.54 -5.15 1.13
N THR A 55 -5.28 -6.38 1.55
CA THR A 55 -5.04 -6.72 2.97
C THR A 55 -3.75 -7.49 3.07
N THR A 56 -2.64 -6.76 3.12
CA THR A 56 -1.26 -7.28 3.22
C THR A 56 -0.30 -6.11 3.36
N ASP A 57 0.89 -6.35 3.91
CA ASP A 57 1.96 -5.37 3.92
C ASP A 57 2.61 -5.27 2.52
N VAL A 58 3.03 -4.07 2.14
CA VAL A 58 3.82 -3.81 0.94
C VAL A 58 5.28 -3.64 1.33
N ILE A 59 6.09 -4.64 1.01
CA ILE A 59 7.53 -4.66 1.23
C ILE A 59 8.19 -4.22 -0.07
N ALA A 60 8.83 -3.06 -0.08
CA ALA A 60 9.29 -2.41 -1.27
C ALA A 60 10.79 -2.09 -1.24
N GLN A 61 11.30 -1.48 -2.31
CA GLN A 61 12.67 -1.01 -2.42
C GLN A 61 12.67 0.49 -2.67
N ARG A 62 13.69 1.20 -2.17
CA ARG A 62 13.85 2.63 -2.46
C ARG A 62 13.96 2.85 -3.96
N GLY A 63 13.32 3.90 -4.47
CA GLY A 63 13.25 4.21 -5.90
C GLY A 63 12.09 3.55 -6.65
N THR A 64 11.31 2.66 -6.01
CA THR A 64 10.04 2.18 -6.57
C THR A 64 8.90 3.16 -6.32
N ALA A 65 7.75 2.92 -6.96
CA ALA A 65 6.53 3.69 -6.73
C ALA A 65 5.29 2.80 -6.49
N LEU A 66 4.51 3.14 -5.47
CA LEU A 66 3.19 2.58 -5.19
C LEU A 66 2.13 3.65 -5.41
N LYS A 67 1.11 3.35 -6.23
CA LYS A 67 -0.02 4.26 -6.50
C LYS A 67 -1.31 3.62 -6.00
N LEU A 68 -1.97 4.27 -5.04
CA LEU A 68 -3.31 3.93 -4.58
C LEU A 68 -4.29 4.87 -5.26
N THR A 69 -5.08 4.33 -6.19
CA THR A 69 -5.92 5.12 -7.10
C THR A 69 -7.39 4.72 -7.04
N GLY A 70 -8.27 5.63 -7.43
CA GLY A 70 -9.72 5.40 -7.36
C GLY A 70 -10.17 5.16 -5.92
N SER A 71 -11.06 4.21 -5.70
CA SER A 71 -11.58 3.85 -4.36
C SER A 71 -10.73 2.77 -3.66
N THR A 72 -9.43 2.71 -3.94
CA THR A 72 -8.55 1.67 -3.36
C THR A 72 -8.47 1.79 -1.85
N VAL A 73 -8.54 0.65 -1.16
CA VAL A 73 -8.28 0.54 0.29
C VAL A 73 -7.10 -0.39 0.50
N LEU A 74 -6.02 0.10 1.11
CA LEU A 74 -4.88 -0.70 1.55
C LEU A 74 -4.92 -0.87 3.07
N ASN A 75 -4.94 -2.11 3.55
CA ASN A 75 -4.84 -2.49 4.96
C ASN A 75 -3.50 -3.20 5.19
N GLY A 76 -2.48 -2.42 5.56
CA GLY A 76 -1.11 -2.91 5.75
C GLY A 76 -0.10 -1.78 5.78
N ALA A 77 1.11 -2.07 6.25
CA ALA A 77 2.23 -1.12 6.23
C ALA A 77 2.90 -1.07 4.85
N ILE A 78 3.73 -0.04 4.63
CA ILE A 78 4.50 0.19 3.40
C ILE A 78 5.96 0.46 3.79
N ASP A 79 6.93 -0.31 3.27
CA ASP A 79 8.35 -0.21 3.70
C ASP A 79 9.38 -0.63 2.62
N PRO A 80 10.24 0.27 2.10
CA PRO A 80 10.00 1.67 1.79
C PRO A 80 9.81 1.90 0.28
N THR A 81 9.03 2.91 -0.11
CA THR A 81 8.82 3.30 -1.53
C THR A 81 8.33 4.75 -1.61
N ASN A 82 8.23 5.31 -2.82
CA ASN A 82 7.41 6.48 -3.08
C ASN A 82 5.93 6.08 -3.14
N VAL A 83 5.03 6.90 -2.60
CA VAL A 83 3.60 6.62 -2.51
C VAL A 83 2.77 7.78 -3.04
N THR A 84 1.77 7.47 -3.86
CA THR A 84 0.72 8.40 -4.28
C THR A 84 -0.64 7.88 -3.83
N LEU A 85 -1.41 8.70 -3.08
CA LEU A 85 -2.81 8.43 -2.75
C LEU A 85 -3.70 9.46 -3.44
N THR A 86 -4.56 9.01 -4.35
CA THR A 86 -5.61 9.86 -4.91
C THR A 86 -6.72 10.12 -3.90
N SER A 87 -7.58 11.12 -4.14
CA SER A 87 -8.61 11.55 -3.19
C SER A 87 -9.59 10.48 -2.73
N GLY A 88 -9.89 9.48 -3.55
CA GLY A 88 -10.76 8.34 -3.18
C GLY A 88 -10.04 7.21 -2.42
N ALA A 89 -8.72 7.24 -2.32
CA ALA A 89 -7.95 6.14 -1.78
C ALA A 89 -7.81 6.22 -0.26
N THR A 90 -7.82 5.06 0.40
CA THR A 90 -7.60 4.91 1.84
C THR A 90 -6.38 4.03 2.10
N TRP A 91 -5.49 4.48 2.98
CA TRP A 91 -4.41 3.67 3.54
C TRP A 91 -4.61 3.53 5.05
N ASN A 92 -4.93 2.32 5.48
CA ASN A 92 -5.04 1.93 6.88
C ASN A 92 -3.71 1.33 7.33
N ILE A 93 -3.03 2.00 8.27
CA ILE A 93 -1.77 1.58 8.88
C ILE A 93 -2.08 0.85 10.19
N PRO A 94 -1.91 -0.48 10.26
CA PRO A 94 -2.28 -1.23 11.46
C PRO A 94 -1.14 -1.31 12.48
N ASP A 95 -1.49 -1.43 13.77
CA ASP A 95 -0.56 -1.59 14.89
C ASP A 95 0.07 -3.00 15.04
N ASN A 96 -0.22 -3.89 14.10
CA ASN A 96 0.29 -5.26 14.04
C ASN A 96 0.94 -5.59 12.68
N ALA A 97 1.33 -4.58 11.91
CA ALA A 97 2.11 -4.78 10.69
C ALA A 97 3.42 -5.53 10.97
N THR A 98 3.90 -6.28 9.97
CA THR A 98 5.15 -7.06 10.05
C THR A 98 6.40 -6.24 9.67
N VAL A 99 6.19 -5.07 9.08
CA VAL A 99 7.21 -4.09 8.69
C VAL A 99 6.84 -2.70 9.22
N GLN A 100 7.75 -1.74 9.10
CA GLN A 100 7.46 -0.35 9.48
C GLN A 100 6.62 0.35 8.41
N SER A 101 6.09 1.53 8.70
CA SER A 101 5.52 2.40 7.67
C SER A 101 6.53 3.51 7.36
N VAL A 102 7.31 3.33 6.30
CA VAL A 102 8.38 4.23 5.86
C VAL A 102 8.17 4.59 4.39
N VAL A 103 8.05 5.88 4.10
CA VAL A 103 7.82 6.40 2.74
C VAL A 103 8.83 7.48 2.42
N ASP A 104 9.38 7.45 1.22
CA ASP A 104 10.32 8.49 0.77
C ASP A 104 9.56 9.73 0.32
N ASP A 105 8.87 9.65 -0.81
CA ASP A 105 7.98 10.72 -1.28
C ASP A 105 6.52 10.32 -1.11
N LEU A 106 5.73 11.12 -0.37
CA LEU A 106 4.30 10.92 -0.17
C LEU A 106 3.50 12.05 -0.83
N SER A 107 2.77 11.74 -1.90
CA SER A 107 1.75 12.62 -2.49
C SER A 107 0.38 12.23 -1.97
N HIS A 108 -0.25 13.09 -1.15
CA HIS A 108 -1.37 12.70 -0.31
C HIS A 108 -2.64 13.54 -0.55
N ALA A 109 -3.56 13.02 -1.37
CA ALA A 109 -4.90 13.58 -1.55
C ALA A 109 -6.00 12.73 -0.86
N GLY A 110 -5.71 11.47 -0.52
CA GLY A 110 -6.66 10.51 0.05
C GLY A 110 -6.76 10.55 1.57
N GLN A 111 -7.07 9.40 2.17
CA GLN A 111 -7.18 9.21 3.63
C GLN A 111 -6.05 8.29 4.12
N ILE A 112 -5.39 8.67 5.21
CA ILE A 112 -4.48 7.80 5.96
C ILE A 112 -5.04 7.64 7.37
N HIS A 113 -5.29 6.40 7.79
CA HIS A 113 -5.81 6.10 9.11
C HIS A 113 -4.84 5.19 9.86
N PHE A 114 -4.49 5.59 11.09
CA PHE A 114 -3.85 4.68 12.01
C PHE A 114 -4.91 3.81 12.67
N THR A 115 -4.83 2.50 12.45
CA THR A 115 -5.81 1.54 12.92
C THR A 115 -5.19 0.60 13.96
N SER A 116 -6.01 0.11 14.89
CA SER A 116 -5.61 -0.88 15.88
C SER A 116 -6.70 -1.93 15.96
N ALA A 117 -6.29 -3.20 15.83
CA ALA A 117 -7.18 -4.33 16.09
C ALA A 117 -7.24 -4.67 17.59
N ARG A 118 -6.42 -4.02 18.41
CA ARG A 118 -6.27 -4.32 19.83
C ARG A 118 -7.26 -3.48 20.66
N THR A 119 -7.88 -4.13 21.63
CA THR A 119 -8.57 -3.45 22.72
C THR A 119 -7.60 -3.27 23.89
N GLY A 120 -7.65 -2.13 24.59
CA GLY A 120 -6.81 -1.87 25.76
C GLY A 120 -5.64 -0.90 25.50
N LYS A 121 -4.44 -1.26 26.01
CA LYS A 121 -3.28 -0.36 26.06
C LYS A 121 -2.91 0.14 24.66
N PHE A 122 -2.81 1.46 24.52
CA PHE A 122 -2.32 2.11 23.30
C PHE A 122 -0.92 1.59 22.94
N VAL A 123 -0.78 1.06 21.73
CA VAL A 123 0.50 0.73 21.11
C VAL A 123 0.73 1.76 20.01
N PRO A 124 1.70 2.69 20.18
CA PRO A 124 1.98 3.69 19.17
C PRO A 124 2.38 3.03 17.85
N THR A 125 1.87 3.57 16.74
CA THR A 125 2.28 3.21 15.40
C THR A 125 2.77 4.47 14.70
N THR A 126 3.84 4.35 13.92
CA THR A 126 4.51 5.49 13.30
C THR A 126 4.45 5.40 11.79
N LEU A 127 4.21 6.52 11.13
CA LEU A 127 4.50 6.73 9.71
C LEU A 127 5.71 7.66 9.61
N GLN A 128 6.80 7.18 9.03
CA GLN A 128 7.97 8.00 8.72
C GLN A 128 7.90 8.42 7.25
N VAL A 129 7.93 9.73 7.00
CA VAL A 129 7.88 10.30 5.65
C VAL A 129 9.08 11.22 5.47
N LYS A 130 9.87 11.01 4.43
CA LYS A 130 11.01 11.90 4.12
C LYS A 130 10.52 13.21 3.50
N ASN A 131 9.66 13.14 2.49
CA ASN A 131 9.08 14.28 1.80
C ASN A 131 7.54 14.14 1.71
N LEU A 132 6.81 15.05 2.34
CA LEU A 132 5.34 15.07 2.30
C LEU A 132 4.83 16.19 1.39
N ASN A 133 4.11 15.82 0.34
CA ASN A 133 3.33 16.73 -0.50
C ASN A 133 1.84 16.53 -0.23
N GLY A 134 1.27 17.37 0.64
CA GLY A 134 -0.16 17.36 0.94
C GLY A 134 -1.01 17.93 -0.20
N GLN A 135 -2.07 17.22 -0.58
CA GLN A 135 -3.00 17.58 -1.66
C GLN A 135 -4.45 17.52 -1.15
N ASN A 136 -4.70 18.14 0.01
CA ASN A 136 -5.98 18.14 0.73
C ASN A 136 -6.43 16.77 1.26
N GLY A 137 -5.50 15.84 1.46
CA GLY A 137 -5.77 14.58 2.15
C GLY A 137 -5.91 14.74 3.67
N THR A 138 -6.45 13.70 4.32
CA THR A 138 -6.59 13.63 5.78
C THR A 138 -5.69 12.55 6.35
N ILE A 139 -5.03 12.86 7.47
CA ILE A 139 -4.36 11.88 8.33
C ILE A 139 -5.09 11.86 9.67
N SER A 140 -5.60 10.68 10.06
CA SER A 140 -6.29 10.50 11.33
C SER A 140 -5.49 9.61 12.26
N LEU A 141 -5.21 10.13 13.46
CA LEU A 141 -4.58 9.41 14.56
C LEU A 141 -5.66 8.82 15.48
N ARG A 142 -5.29 7.77 16.23
CA ARG A 142 -6.13 7.18 17.28
C ARG A 142 -5.86 7.82 18.63
#